data_AF-A0A2S0L8T0-F1
#
_entry.id   AF-A0A2S0L8T0-F1
#
_cell.length_a   1.000
_cell.length_b   1.000
_cell.length_c   1.000
_cell.angle_alpha   90.00
_cell.angle_beta   90.00
_cell.angle_gamma   90.00
#
_symmetry.space_group_name_H-M   'P 1'
#
loop_
_entity.id
_entity.type
_entity.pdbx_description
1 polymer ?
#
loop_
_entity_poly.entity_id
_entity_poly.type
_entity_poly.pdbx_seq_one_letter_code
_entity_poly.pdbx_strand_id
1 'polypeptide(L)'
;MAKKELILKIEELISKGNELQDSIYISRQEPFFTIYKSRKEEDYKKWLQSIKRLVDTMFPSSIERLSPYENKISPENHLEILGILEGIKNFPEEPKNEIKENDSDKITINNNQNNIQNNTQQVILNIFIDAIRDEITGKELKELKEIMKNYEKNPEETKSTLLEKIKGFGKDVLSNIMANIITNPDFYSTFLN
;
A
#
# COMPACT_ATOMS: atom_id res chain seq x y z
N MET A 1 18.18 18.00 16.84
CA MET A 1 18.89 18.41 15.61
C MET A 1 18.38 19.79 15.22
N ALA A 2 19.27 20.75 14.97
CA ALA A 2 18.84 22.06 14.47
C ALA A 2 18.38 21.92 13.00
N LYS A 3 17.38 22.71 12.56
CA LYS A 3 16.85 22.65 11.16
C LYS A 3 17.96 22.71 10.10
N LYS A 4 19.00 23.52 10.34
CA LYS A 4 20.19 23.63 9.48
C LYS A 4 21.01 22.34 9.41
N GLU A 5 21.17 21.65 10.54
CA GLU A 5 21.92 20.39 10.65
C GLU A 5 21.20 19.25 9.92
N LEU A 6 19.86 19.23 10.00
CA LEU A 6 19.01 18.28 9.27
C LEU A 6 19.13 18.47 7.74
N ILE A 7 19.04 19.71 7.26
CA ILE A 7 19.18 20.02 5.83
C ILE A 7 20.55 19.59 5.31
N LEU A 8 21.64 19.91 6.03
CA LEU A 8 22.98 19.45 5.68
C LEU A 8 23.06 17.92 5.59
N LYS A 9 22.41 17.20 6.51
CA LYS A 9 22.38 15.74 6.48
C LYS A 9 21.64 15.20 5.25
N ILE A 10 20.55 15.85 4.84
CA ILE A 10 19.82 15.48 3.63
C ILE A 10 20.66 15.76 2.38
N GLU A 11 21.36 16.90 2.31
CA GLU A 11 22.28 17.23 1.21
C GLU A 11 23.43 16.22 1.08
N GLU A 12 24.01 15.77 2.20
CA GLU A 12 25.00 14.68 2.22
C GLU A 12 24.44 13.38 1.63
N LEU A 13 23.19 13.02 1.97
CA LEU A 13 22.53 11.83 1.43
C LEU A 13 22.25 11.96 -0.06
N ILE A 14 21.84 13.14 -0.54
CA ILE A 14 21.62 13.42 -1.96
C ILE A 14 22.95 13.32 -2.72
N SER A 15 24.01 13.97 -2.22
CA SER A 15 25.35 13.91 -2.84
C SER A 15 25.85 12.48 -2.95
N LYS A 16 25.75 11.71 -1.86
CA LYS A 16 26.14 10.28 -1.87
C LYS A 16 25.28 9.46 -2.84
N GLY A 17 23.99 9.76 -2.95
CA GLY A 17 23.10 9.11 -3.91
C GLY A 17 23.57 9.35 -5.35
N ASN A 18 23.83 10.60 -5.72
CA ASN A 18 24.36 10.97 -7.03
C ASN A 18 25.67 10.21 -7.36
N GLU A 19 26.60 10.09 -6.41
CA GLU A 19 27.82 9.30 -6.59
C GLU A 19 27.55 7.78 -6.77
N LEU A 20 26.50 7.27 -6.14
CA LEU A 20 26.11 5.86 -6.23
C LEU A 20 25.33 5.55 -7.50
N GLN A 21 24.75 6.54 -8.18
CA GLN A 21 24.01 6.35 -9.43
C GLN A 21 24.86 5.62 -10.49
N ASP A 22 26.12 6.04 -10.67
CA ASP A 22 27.06 5.45 -11.64
C ASP A 22 27.52 4.02 -11.27
N SER A 23 27.26 3.62 -10.03
CA SER A 23 27.55 2.27 -9.57
C SER A 23 26.52 1.25 -10.05
N ILE A 24 25.32 1.69 -10.45
CA ILE A 24 24.22 0.83 -10.89
C ILE A 24 24.51 0.28 -12.29
N TYR A 25 24.37 -1.02 -12.46
CA TYR A 25 24.59 -1.71 -13.73
C TYR A 25 23.59 -2.84 -13.94
N ILE A 26 23.38 -3.21 -15.19
CA ILE A 26 22.59 -4.39 -15.56
C ILE A 26 23.39 -5.63 -15.19
N SER A 27 22.93 -6.35 -14.16
CA SER A 27 23.56 -7.61 -13.75
C SER A 27 23.07 -8.80 -14.57
N ARG A 28 21.81 -8.74 -15.00
CA ARG A 28 21.19 -9.75 -15.86
C ARG A 28 20.04 -9.13 -16.63
N GLN A 29 19.92 -9.51 -17.89
CA GLN A 29 18.80 -9.18 -18.74
C GLN A 29 17.96 -10.45 -18.98
N GLU A 30 16.68 -10.41 -18.62
CA GLU A 30 15.71 -11.47 -18.84
C GLU A 30 14.69 -11.00 -19.90
N PRO A 31 13.93 -11.91 -20.55
CA PRO A 31 13.00 -11.51 -21.63
C PRO A 31 11.93 -10.49 -21.24
N PHE A 32 11.54 -10.44 -19.96
CA PHE A 32 10.44 -9.60 -19.46
C PHE A 32 10.87 -8.58 -18.40
N PHE A 33 12.10 -8.64 -17.92
CA PHE A 33 12.59 -7.72 -16.89
C PHE A 33 14.12 -7.64 -16.88
N THR A 34 14.63 -6.55 -16.30
CA THR A 34 16.08 -6.34 -16.12
C THR A 34 16.42 -6.37 -14.63
N ILE A 35 17.45 -7.11 -14.27
CA ILE A 35 17.96 -7.18 -12.90
C ILE A 35 19.18 -6.27 -12.79
N TYR A 36 19.07 -5.24 -11.98
CA TYR A 36 20.18 -4.34 -11.69
C TYR A 36 20.86 -4.68 -10.36
N LYS A 37 22.14 -4.32 -10.28
CA LYS A 37 22.94 -4.35 -9.05
C LYS A 37 23.79 -3.09 -8.98
N SER A 38 24.40 -2.86 -7.82
CA SER A 38 25.42 -1.82 -7.64
C SER A 38 26.81 -2.44 -7.54
N ARG A 39 27.81 -1.82 -8.16
CA ARG A 39 29.24 -2.14 -7.98
C ARG A 39 29.76 -1.77 -6.58
N LYS A 40 29.01 -0.92 -5.86
CA LYS A 40 29.27 -0.49 -4.47
C LYS A 40 28.12 -0.95 -3.57
N GLU A 41 27.80 -2.24 -3.61
CA GLU A 41 26.60 -2.80 -2.95
C GLU A 41 26.52 -2.48 -1.46
N GLU A 42 27.63 -2.56 -0.73
CA GLU A 42 27.67 -2.23 0.70
C GLU A 42 27.36 -0.75 0.96
N ASP A 43 27.97 0.16 0.20
CA ASP A 43 27.74 1.60 0.35
C ASP A 43 26.31 1.98 -0.04
N TYR A 44 25.76 1.34 -1.06
CA TYR A 44 24.37 1.51 -1.49
C TYR A 44 23.41 1.07 -0.38
N LYS A 45 23.65 -0.10 0.22
CA LYS A 45 22.84 -0.58 1.36
C LYS A 45 22.93 0.37 2.55
N LYS A 46 24.13 0.83 2.93
CA LYS A 46 24.33 1.81 4.02
C LYS A 46 23.60 3.13 3.73
N TRP A 47 23.68 3.62 2.49
CA TRP A 47 23.00 4.82 2.04
C TRP A 47 21.48 4.68 2.17
N LEU A 48 20.91 3.61 1.60
CA LEU A 48 19.47 3.35 1.67
C LEU A 48 18.97 3.20 3.12
N GLN A 49 19.70 2.48 3.97
CA GLN A 49 19.33 2.32 5.39
C GLN A 49 19.37 3.65 6.15
N SER A 50 20.28 4.55 5.79
CA SER A 50 20.34 5.90 6.38
C SER A 50 19.11 6.73 5.99
N ILE A 51 18.66 6.62 4.74
CA ILE A 51 17.44 7.29 4.25
C ILE A 51 16.21 6.72 4.95
N LYS A 52 16.08 5.39 5.02
CA LYS A 52 14.97 4.74 5.74
C LYS A 52 14.89 5.23 7.17
N ARG A 53 16.02 5.22 7.90
CA ARG A 53 16.07 5.70 9.28
C ARG A 53 15.67 7.18 9.40
N LEU A 54 16.12 8.03 8.48
CA LEU A 54 15.74 9.45 8.44
C LEU A 54 14.23 9.60 8.25
N VAL A 55 13.67 8.93 7.24
CA VAL A 55 12.24 8.98 6.91
C VAL A 55 11.39 8.45 8.08
N ASP A 56 11.74 7.29 8.63
CA ASP A 56 11.02 6.67 9.75
C ASP A 56 10.98 7.55 11.01
N THR A 57 12.03 8.35 11.26
CA THR A 57 12.17 9.11 12.51
C THR A 57 11.75 10.58 12.40
N MET A 58 11.89 11.18 11.21
CA MET A 58 11.74 12.61 11.02
C MET A 58 10.67 12.97 9.98
N PHE A 59 10.37 12.07 9.03
CA PHE A 59 9.43 12.32 7.94
C PHE A 59 8.44 11.17 7.69
N PRO A 60 7.60 10.79 8.68
CA PRO A 60 6.68 9.66 8.55
C PRO A 60 5.76 9.69 7.32
N SER A 61 5.32 10.87 6.88
CA SER A 61 4.51 11.09 5.67
C SER A 61 5.20 10.63 4.38
N SER A 62 6.53 10.47 4.40
CA SER A 62 7.32 10.01 3.27
C SER A 62 7.59 8.50 3.28
N ILE A 63 7.19 7.76 4.33
CA ILE A 63 7.36 6.29 4.40
C ILE A 63 6.66 5.62 3.21
N GLU A 64 5.40 5.96 2.95
CA GLU A 64 4.61 5.39 1.86
C GLU A 64 5.18 5.77 0.48
N ARG A 65 5.79 6.96 0.38
CA ARG A 65 6.42 7.42 -0.85
C ARG A 65 7.72 6.66 -1.14
N LEU A 66 8.46 6.26 -0.11
CA LEU A 66 9.73 5.53 -0.24
C LEU A 66 9.54 4.03 -0.50
N SER A 67 8.52 3.42 0.10
CA SER A 67 8.29 1.97 0.11
C SER A 67 8.34 1.25 -1.25
N PRO A 68 7.78 1.82 -2.35
CA PRO A 68 7.81 1.17 -3.66
C PRO A 68 9.23 0.97 -4.23
N TYR A 69 10.19 1.81 -3.80
CA TYR A 69 11.48 1.95 -4.46
C TYR A 69 12.64 1.32 -3.68
N GLU A 70 12.46 1.07 -2.38
CA GLU A 70 13.55 0.62 -1.50
C GLU A 70 13.94 -0.86 -1.65
N ASN A 71 13.08 -1.70 -2.22
CA ASN A 71 13.30 -3.16 -2.24
C ASN A 71 14.06 -3.67 -3.46
N LYS A 72 14.20 -2.85 -4.50
CA LYS A 72 14.89 -3.22 -5.74
C LYS A 72 15.79 -2.08 -6.20
N ILE A 73 17.05 -2.39 -6.49
CA ILE A 73 17.94 -1.44 -7.17
C ILE A 73 17.51 -1.41 -8.63
N SER A 74 17.26 -0.21 -9.15
CA SER A 74 17.18 0.12 -10.58
C SER A 74 17.49 1.61 -10.76
N PRO A 75 17.87 2.06 -11.97
CA PRO A 75 18.04 3.49 -12.24
C PRO A 75 16.80 4.31 -11.89
N GLU A 76 15.61 3.78 -12.21
CA GLU A 76 14.34 4.45 -11.96
C GLU A 76 14.06 4.56 -10.45
N ASN A 77 14.15 3.46 -9.71
CA ASN A 77 13.96 3.46 -8.26
C ASN A 77 14.98 4.38 -7.56
N HIS A 78 16.22 4.43 -8.06
CA HIS A 78 17.25 5.31 -7.52
C HIS A 78 16.87 6.79 -7.69
N LEU A 79 16.39 7.18 -8.88
CA LEU A 79 15.92 8.54 -9.14
C LEU A 79 14.72 8.92 -8.28
N GLU A 80 13.78 8.01 -8.07
CA GLU A 80 12.62 8.24 -7.20
C GLU A 80 13.05 8.48 -5.74
N ILE A 81 14.01 7.70 -5.23
CA ILE A 81 14.57 7.91 -3.89
C ILE A 81 15.25 9.30 -3.77
N LEU A 82 16.00 9.71 -4.79
CA LEU A 82 16.59 11.06 -4.84
C LEU A 82 15.52 12.15 -4.90
N GLY A 83 14.45 11.94 -5.66
CA GLY A 83 13.31 12.86 -5.74
C GLY A 83 12.61 13.06 -4.39
N ILE A 84 12.47 12.00 -3.60
CA ILE A 84 11.93 12.08 -2.24
C ILE A 84 12.85 12.92 -1.34
N LEU A 85 14.16 12.68 -1.38
CA LEU A 85 15.13 13.47 -0.60
C LEU A 85 15.11 14.96 -1.00
N GLU A 86 15.00 15.26 -2.30
CA GLU A 86 14.84 16.62 -2.81
C GLU A 86 13.54 17.26 -2.30
N GLY A 87 12.43 16.52 -2.29
CA GLY A 87 11.17 16.95 -1.71
C GLY A 87 11.30 17.31 -0.23
N ILE A 88 11.94 16.43 0.55
CA ILE A 88 12.23 16.66 1.97
C ILE A 88 13.15 17.87 2.17
N LYS A 89 14.16 18.05 1.33
CA LYS A 89 15.06 19.21 1.41
C LYS A 89 14.32 20.53 1.18
N ASN A 90 13.45 20.57 0.17
CA ASN A 90 12.69 21.75 -0.21
C ASN A 90 11.55 22.06 0.78
N PHE A 91 10.96 21.02 1.36
CA PHE A 91 9.88 21.11 2.34
C PHE A 91 10.24 20.29 3.59
N PRO A 92 11.19 20.77 4.42
CA PRO A 92 11.73 20.02 5.55
C PRO A 92 10.82 19.99 6.78
N GLU A 93 9.59 20.48 6.63
CA GLU A 93 8.58 20.49 7.68
C GLU A 93 7.62 19.34 7.42
N GLU A 94 7.56 18.41 8.37
CA GLU A 94 6.60 17.33 8.31
C GLU A 94 5.18 17.91 8.34
N PRO A 95 4.32 17.55 7.36
CA PRO A 95 2.95 18.04 7.33
C PRO A 95 2.23 17.70 8.63
N LYS A 96 1.63 18.71 9.25
CA LYS A 96 0.82 18.52 10.46
C LYS A 96 -0.44 17.74 10.10
N ASN A 97 -0.61 16.57 10.69
CA ASN A 97 -1.92 15.94 10.78
C ASN A 97 -2.75 16.76 11.78
N GLU A 98 -3.53 17.74 11.30
CA GLU A 98 -4.57 18.36 12.14
C GLU A 98 -5.67 17.32 12.38
N ILE A 99 -5.48 16.49 13.39
CA ILE A 99 -6.58 15.78 14.02
C ILE A 99 -7.37 16.86 14.77
N LYS A 100 -8.56 17.20 14.28
CA LYS A 100 -9.52 17.96 15.09
C LYS A 100 -9.86 17.09 16.31
N GLU A 101 -9.27 17.41 17.45
CA GLU A 101 -9.62 16.82 18.74
C GLU A 101 -11.08 17.17 19.04
N ASN A 102 -11.96 16.18 18.91
CA ASN A 102 -13.20 16.18 19.67
C ASN A 102 -12.93 15.40 20.96
N ASP A 103 -13.08 16.13 22.05
CA ASP A 103 -12.88 15.78 23.44
C ASP A 103 -13.85 14.67 23.88
N SER A 104 -13.38 13.41 23.95
CA SER A 104 -13.78 12.41 24.95
C SER A 104 -13.16 11.04 24.63
N ASP A 105 -12.56 10.45 25.66
CA ASP A 105 -12.03 9.08 25.76
C ASP A 105 -10.59 8.84 25.30
N LYS A 106 -9.69 8.94 26.28
CA LYS A 106 -8.38 8.30 26.32
C LYS A 106 -8.48 6.83 25.88
N ILE A 107 -8.04 6.55 24.66
CA ILE A 107 -7.36 5.30 24.31
C ILE A 107 -6.10 5.68 23.55
N THR A 108 -4.94 5.41 24.15
CA THR A 108 -3.66 5.47 23.44
C THR A 108 -3.66 4.39 22.36
N ILE A 109 -3.98 4.75 21.11
CA ILE A 109 -3.79 3.87 19.96
C ILE A 109 -2.59 4.39 19.16
N ASN A 110 -1.48 3.68 19.30
CA ASN A 110 -0.30 3.86 18.48
C ASN A 110 -0.62 3.31 17.07
N ASN A 111 -1.18 4.14 16.19
CA ASN A 111 -1.63 3.74 14.87
C ASN A 111 -0.46 3.64 13.87
N ASN A 112 0.25 2.51 13.91
CA ASN A 112 0.94 1.93 12.74
C ASN A 112 0.00 1.01 11.93
N GLN A 113 -1.32 1.25 11.97
CA GLN A 113 -2.33 0.36 11.37
C GLN A 113 -2.88 0.80 10.01
N ASN A 114 -2.61 2.02 9.52
CA ASN A 114 -3.27 2.51 8.30
C ASN A 114 -2.85 1.77 7.01
N ASN A 115 -1.65 1.17 6.94
CA ASN A 115 -1.23 0.41 5.74
C ASN A 115 -1.56 -1.09 5.75
N ILE A 116 -1.67 -1.70 6.93
CA ILE A 116 -2.21 -3.06 7.03
C ILE A 116 -3.72 -3.01 6.82
N GLN A 117 -4.40 -1.97 7.29
CA GLN A 117 -5.85 -1.87 7.12
C GLN A 117 -6.24 -1.65 5.65
N ASN A 118 -5.51 -0.85 4.88
CA ASN A 118 -5.75 -0.69 3.44
C ASN A 118 -5.41 -1.97 2.63
N ASN A 119 -4.28 -2.63 2.92
CA ASN A 119 -3.92 -3.88 2.23
C ASN A 119 -4.80 -5.06 2.67
N THR A 120 -5.07 -5.25 3.96
CA THR A 120 -5.96 -6.30 4.48
C THR A 120 -7.39 -6.07 4.01
N GLN A 121 -7.89 -4.83 3.97
CA GLN A 121 -9.22 -4.56 3.37
C GLN A 121 -9.23 -4.86 1.88
N GLN A 122 -8.19 -4.48 1.11
CA GLN A 122 -8.10 -4.83 -0.30
C GLN A 122 -7.99 -6.34 -0.53
N VAL A 123 -7.24 -7.07 0.30
CA VAL A 123 -7.12 -8.53 0.26
C VAL A 123 -8.46 -9.19 0.59
N ILE A 124 -9.14 -8.76 1.66
CA ILE A 124 -10.49 -9.25 2.01
C ILE A 124 -11.47 -8.96 0.87
N LEU A 125 -11.47 -7.75 0.30
CA LEU A 125 -12.32 -7.39 -0.83
C LEU A 125 -12.03 -8.23 -2.08
N ASN A 126 -10.75 -8.51 -2.37
CA ASN A 126 -10.36 -9.36 -3.49
C ASN A 126 -10.83 -10.80 -3.29
N ILE A 127 -10.73 -11.35 -2.07
CA ILE A 127 -11.24 -12.69 -1.73
C ILE A 127 -12.75 -12.77 -1.98
N PHE A 128 -13.52 -11.77 -1.53
CA PHE A 128 -14.97 -11.73 -1.78
C PHE A 128 -15.30 -11.58 -3.26
N ILE A 129 -14.55 -10.75 -4.01
CA ILE A 129 -14.77 -10.57 -5.45
C ILE A 129 -14.44 -11.85 -6.22
N ASP A 130 -13.35 -12.54 -5.89
CA ASP A 130 -12.94 -13.75 -6.59
C ASP A 130 -13.91 -14.90 -6.30
N ALA A 131 -14.38 -15.05 -5.05
CA ALA A 131 -15.37 -16.07 -4.71
C ALA A 131 -16.72 -15.88 -5.43
N ILE A 132 -17.06 -14.64 -5.78
CA ILE A 132 -18.29 -14.31 -6.52
C ILE A 132 -18.06 -14.44 -8.04
N ARG A 133 -16.91 -13.98 -8.54
CA ARG A 133 -16.63 -13.84 -9.99
C ARG A 133 -16.76 -15.16 -10.74
N ASP A 134 -16.33 -16.27 -10.16
CA ASP A 134 -16.31 -17.56 -10.83
C ASP A 134 -17.69 -18.27 -10.82
N GLU A 135 -18.60 -17.83 -9.96
CA GLU A 135 -19.91 -18.45 -9.74
C GLU A 135 -21.08 -17.67 -10.37
N ILE A 136 -20.89 -16.39 -10.70
CA ILE A 136 -21.91 -15.56 -11.35
C ILE A 136 -21.49 -15.09 -12.74
N THR A 137 -22.47 -14.81 -13.59
CA THR A 137 -22.20 -14.27 -14.92
C THR A 137 -21.74 -12.82 -14.87
N GLY A 138 -21.02 -12.38 -15.91
CA GLY A 138 -20.64 -10.98 -16.06
C GLY A 138 -21.83 -10.01 -16.14
N LYS A 139 -23.03 -10.49 -16.53
CA LYS A 139 -24.26 -9.71 -16.51
C LYS A 139 -24.75 -9.48 -15.07
N GLU A 140 -24.80 -10.54 -14.27
CA GLU A 140 -25.22 -10.47 -12.87
C GLU A 140 -24.26 -9.60 -12.04
N LEU A 141 -22.95 -9.70 -12.30
CA LEU A 141 -21.97 -8.83 -11.65
C LEU A 141 -22.20 -7.34 -11.95
N LYS A 142 -22.56 -6.99 -13.19
CA LYS A 142 -22.89 -5.60 -13.55
C LYS A 142 -24.14 -5.12 -12.83
N GLU A 143 -25.16 -5.96 -12.72
CA GLU A 143 -26.40 -5.63 -12.02
C GLU A 143 -26.16 -5.37 -10.53
N LEU A 144 -25.34 -6.19 -9.86
CA LEU A 144 -24.94 -5.93 -8.47
C LEU A 144 -24.19 -4.60 -8.31
N LYS A 145 -23.28 -4.28 -9.23
CA LYS A 145 -22.54 -3.00 -9.22
C LYS A 145 -23.47 -1.79 -9.39
N GLU A 146 -24.48 -1.89 -10.26
CA GLU A 146 -25.45 -0.80 -10.45
C GLU A 146 -26.29 -0.57 -9.19
N ILE A 147 -26.75 -1.64 -8.52
CA ILE A 147 -27.48 -1.53 -7.24
C ILE A 147 -26.61 -0.80 -6.19
N MET A 148 -25.33 -1.17 -6.09
CA MET A 148 -24.41 -0.61 -5.09
C MET A 148 -24.13 0.90 -5.25
N LYS A 149 -24.31 1.49 -6.43
CA LYS A 149 -24.14 2.95 -6.63
C LYS A 149 -25.10 3.79 -5.79
N ASN A 150 -26.23 3.21 -5.37
CA ASN A 150 -27.23 3.89 -4.57
C ASN A 150 -27.00 3.75 -3.07
N TYR A 151 -25.98 3.00 -2.64
CA TYR A 151 -25.77 2.66 -1.23
C TYR A 151 -25.55 3.90 -0.35
N GLU A 152 -24.74 4.86 -0.79
CA GLU A 152 -24.48 6.10 -0.03
C GLU A 152 -25.73 6.96 0.14
N LYS A 153 -26.69 6.86 -0.77
CA LYS A 153 -27.94 7.64 -0.75
C LYS A 153 -29.02 6.94 0.07
N ASN A 154 -29.24 5.64 -0.17
CA ASN A 154 -30.30 4.86 0.45
C ASN A 154 -29.76 3.49 0.94
N PRO A 155 -29.06 3.42 2.09
CA PRO A 155 -28.39 2.18 2.53
C PRO A 155 -29.34 0.99 2.75
N GLU A 156 -30.45 1.20 3.46
CA GLU A 156 -31.40 0.13 3.82
C GLU A 156 -32.13 -0.44 2.60
N GLU A 157 -32.61 0.44 1.71
CA GLU A 157 -33.27 0.05 0.46
C GLU A 157 -32.30 -0.68 -0.48
N THR A 158 -31.06 -0.16 -0.59
CA THR A 158 -30.02 -0.78 -1.41
C THR A 158 -29.68 -2.18 -0.88
N LYS A 159 -29.57 -2.34 0.45
CA LYS A 159 -29.33 -3.64 1.10
C LYS A 159 -30.47 -4.62 0.85
N SER A 160 -31.72 -4.17 0.95
CA SER A 160 -32.90 -5.01 0.66
C SER A 160 -32.92 -5.47 -0.80
N THR A 161 -32.69 -4.54 -1.73
CA THR A 161 -32.64 -4.83 -3.18
C THR A 161 -31.51 -5.79 -3.52
N LEU A 162 -30.33 -5.59 -2.92
CA LEU A 162 -29.17 -6.46 -3.11
C LEU A 162 -29.45 -7.88 -2.61
N LEU A 163 -30.10 -8.02 -1.45
CA LEU A 163 -30.45 -9.32 -0.87
C LEU A 163 -31.41 -10.10 -1.78
N GLU A 164 -32.46 -9.46 -2.28
CA GLU A 164 -33.41 -10.11 -3.20
C GLU A 164 -32.72 -10.52 -4.51
N LYS A 165 -31.78 -9.71 -5.00
CA LYS A 165 -31.01 -10.04 -6.19
C LYS A 165 -30.11 -11.27 -5.98
N ILE A 166 -29.40 -11.32 -4.85
CA ILE A 166 -28.51 -12.44 -4.48
C ILE A 166 -29.31 -13.74 -4.31
N LYS A 167 -30.48 -13.70 -3.65
CA LYS A 167 -31.37 -14.87 -3.55
C LYS A 167 -31.77 -15.42 -4.92
N GLY A 168 -31.89 -14.54 -5.92
CA GLY A 168 -32.22 -14.90 -7.31
C GLY A 168 -31.17 -15.76 -8.03
N PHE A 169 -29.93 -15.84 -7.53
CA PHE A 169 -28.88 -16.67 -8.14
C PHE A 169 -29.07 -18.18 -7.91
N GLY A 170 -29.95 -18.55 -6.97
CA GLY A 170 -30.25 -19.94 -6.67
C GLY A 170 -29.31 -20.56 -5.63
N LYS A 171 -29.80 -21.63 -5.01
CA LYS A 171 -29.16 -22.25 -3.84
C LYS A 171 -27.75 -22.80 -4.15
N ASP A 172 -27.56 -23.37 -5.33
CA ASP A 172 -26.30 -24.03 -5.70
C ASP A 172 -25.18 -22.99 -5.89
N VAL A 173 -25.45 -21.91 -6.61
CA VAL A 173 -24.52 -20.78 -6.78
C VAL A 173 -24.14 -20.17 -5.43
N LEU A 174 -25.12 -19.92 -4.55
CA LEU A 174 -24.85 -19.38 -3.22
C LEU A 174 -24.02 -20.33 -2.36
N SER A 175 -24.25 -21.64 -2.48
CA SER A 175 -23.51 -22.67 -1.75
C SER A 175 -22.05 -22.74 -2.21
N ASN A 176 -21.81 -22.64 -3.52
CA ASN A 176 -20.46 -22.63 -4.09
C ASN A 176 -19.69 -21.36 -3.73
N ILE A 177 -20.32 -20.18 -3.81
CA ILE A 177 -19.71 -18.92 -3.35
C ILE A 177 -19.29 -19.06 -1.88
N MET A 178 -20.17 -19.59 -1.04
CA MET A 178 -19.86 -19.79 0.38
C MET A 178 -18.71 -20.79 0.59
N ALA A 179 -18.68 -21.88 -0.18
CA ALA A 179 -17.59 -22.85 -0.13
C ALA A 179 -16.24 -22.22 -0.54
N ASN A 180 -16.23 -21.41 -1.60
CA ASN A 180 -15.03 -20.71 -2.10
C ASN A 180 -14.51 -19.70 -1.06
N ILE A 181 -15.39 -18.98 -0.36
CA ILE A 181 -15.00 -18.07 0.74
C ILE A 181 -14.40 -18.86 1.91
N ILE A 182 -15.09 -19.90 2.40
CA ILE A 182 -14.67 -20.64 3.60
C ILE A 182 -13.36 -21.40 3.35
N THR A 183 -13.14 -21.90 2.14
CA THR A 183 -11.93 -22.65 1.77
C THR A 183 -10.75 -21.76 1.39
N ASN A 184 -10.94 -20.44 1.31
CA ASN A 184 -9.85 -19.52 1.04
C ASN A 184 -8.79 -19.59 2.17
N PRO A 185 -7.49 -19.77 1.85
CA PRO A 185 -6.42 -19.90 2.84
C PRO A 185 -6.33 -18.79 3.88
N ASP A 186 -6.60 -17.55 3.47
CA ASP A 186 -6.55 -16.41 4.37
C ASP A 186 -7.77 -16.38 5.30
N PHE A 187 -8.93 -16.84 4.82
CA PHE A 187 -10.16 -16.94 5.62
C PHE A 187 -10.12 -18.12 6.60
N TYR A 188 -9.86 -19.34 6.13
CA TYR A 188 -9.90 -20.52 7.01
C TYR A 188 -8.82 -20.46 8.10
N SER A 189 -7.64 -19.94 7.78
CA SER A 189 -6.55 -19.81 8.76
C SER A 189 -6.92 -18.84 9.88
N THR A 190 -7.67 -17.78 9.57
CA THR A 190 -8.22 -16.85 10.56
C THR A 190 -9.36 -17.50 11.36
N PHE A 191 -10.24 -18.26 10.71
CA PHE A 191 -11.40 -18.90 11.36
C PHE A 191 -11.01 -20.01 12.36
N LEU A 192 -9.87 -20.69 12.15
CA LEU A 192 -9.40 -21.78 13.01
C LEU A 192 -8.50 -21.32 14.17
N ASN A 193 -8.10 -20.04 14.20
CA ASN A 193 -7.27 -19.45 15.25
C ASN A 193 -8.11 -18.68 16.27
#